data_AF-A0A4R9QLM8-F1
#
_entry.id   AF-A0A4R9QLM8-F1
#
_cell.length_a   1.000
_cell.length_b   1.000
_cell.length_c   1.000
_cell.angle_alpha   90.00
_cell.angle_beta   90.00
_cell.angle_gamma   90.00
#
_symmetry.space_group_name_H-M   'P 1'
#
loop_
_entity.id
_entity.type
_entity.pdbx_description
1 polymer ?
#
loop_
_entity_poly.entity_id
_entity_poly.type
_entity_poly.pdbx_seq_one_letter_code
_entity_poly.pdbx_strand_id
1 'polypeptide(L)' 'MKRKDKAAPFVPTEIHVATVDDGKSALGILSIETTEGILEIALDGHAADAIVDAIGAIRSKLDQDR' A
#
# COMPACT_ATOMS: atom_id res chain seq x y z
N MET A 1 5.09 30.44 -19.09
CA MET A 1 4.07 29.50 -18.60
C MET A 1 4.77 28.44 -17.76
N LYS A 2 4.44 28.32 -16.46
CA LYS A 2 5.02 27.29 -15.59
C LYS A 2 4.54 25.91 -16.07
N ARG A 3 5.46 25.04 -16.49
CA ARG A 3 5.17 23.60 -16.59
C ARG A 3 4.83 23.15 -15.17
N LYS A 4 3.57 22.80 -14.91
CA LYS A 4 3.23 21.99 -13.74
C LYS A 4 3.94 20.67 -13.99
N ASP A 5 5.06 20.44 -13.32
CA ASP A 5 5.62 19.11 -13.14
C ASP A 5 4.48 18.31 -12.49
N LYS A 6 3.77 17.54 -13.31
CA LYS A 6 2.70 16.67 -12.84
C LYS A 6 3.44 15.65 -12.01
N ALA A 7 3.28 15.71 -10.68
CA ALA A 7 3.90 14.76 -9.77
C ALA A 7 3.74 13.37 -10.40
N ALA A 8 4.87 12.70 -10.62
CA ALA A 8 4.86 11.39 -11.24
C ALA A 8 3.84 10.53 -10.45
N PRO A 9 3.00 9.73 -11.13
CA PRO A 9 2.03 8.92 -10.41
C PRO A 9 2.76 8.12 -9.34
N PHE A 10 2.20 8.09 -8.12
CA PHE A 10 2.75 7.34 -7.01
C PHE A 10 2.57 5.85 -7.30
N VAL A 11 3.51 5.29 -8.07
CA VAL A 11 3.45 3.90 -8.52
C VAL A 11 4.33 3.04 -7.61
N PRO A 12 3.79 1.97 -7.03
CA PRO A 12 4.59 1.01 -6.28
C PRO A 12 5.56 0.28 -7.20
N THR A 13 6.85 0.32 -6.87
CA THR A 13 7.93 -0.42 -7.55
C THR A 13 8.21 -1.75 -6.86
N GLU A 14 8.20 -1.76 -5.52
CA GLU A 14 8.47 -2.94 -4.72
C GLU A 14 7.59 -2.97 -3.46
N ILE A 15 7.27 -4.17 -2.97
CA ILE A 15 6.44 -4.38 -1.78
C ILE A 15 7.16 -5.34 -0.84
N HIS A 16 7.36 -4.91 0.40
CA HIS A 16 7.96 -5.68 1.49
C HIS A 16 6.98 -5.83 2.64
N VAL A 17 7.05 -6.99 3.30
CA VAL A 17 6.23 -7.31 4.47
C VAL A 17 7.16 -7.73 5.61
N ALA A 18 6.98 -7.09 6.76
CA ALA A 18 7.62 -7.45 8.02
C ALA A 18 6.58 -7.57 9.12
N THR A 19 6.94 -8.21 10.23
CA THR A 19 6.12 -8.26 11.45
C THR A 19 6.96 -7.84 12.63
N VAL A 20 6.42 -6.99 13.48
CA VAL A 20 7.06 -6.51 14.70
C VAL A 20 6.18 -6.91 15.88
N ASP A 21 6.80 -7.48 16.91
CA ASP A 21 6.12 -7.77 18.18
C ASP A 21 6.21 -6.54 19.09
N ASP A 22 5.06 -5.98 19.48
CA ASP A 22 4.98 -4.84 20.41
C ASP A 22 4.75 -5.30 21.88
N GLY A 23 4.99 -6.58 22.18
CA GLY A 23 4.79 -7.17 23.52
C GLY A 23 3.33 -7.35 23.94
N LYS A 24 2.36 -6.73 23.25
CA LYS A 24 0.91 -6.93 23.44
C LYS A 24 0.24 -7.66 22.27
N SER A 25 0.74 -7.46 21.05
CA SER A 25 0.27 -8.11 19.82
C SER A 25 1.28 -7.88 18.70
N ALA A 26 1.31 -8.77 17.71
CA ALA A 26 2.12 -8.58 16.51
C ALA A 26 1.46 -7.56 15.58
N LEU A 27 2.25 -6.59 15.12
CA LEU A 27 1.88 -5.63 14.07
C LEU A 27 2.59 -6.02 12.78
N GLY A 28 1.85 -6.05 11.68
CA GLY A 28 2.42 -6.14 10.33
C GLY A 28 2.94 -4.78 9.90
N ILE A 29 4.06 -4.74 9.19
CA ILE A 29 4.55 -3.55 8.49
C ILE A 29 4.52 -3.88 7.00
N LEU A 30 3.77 -3.08 6.24
CA LEU A 30 3.73 -3.09 4.80
C LEU A 30 4.57 -1.90 4.30
N SER A 31 5.75 -2.19 3.75
CA SER A 31 6.63 -1.17 3.17
C SER A 31 6.50 -1.23 1.65
N ILE A 32 6.14 -0.10 1.05
CA ILE A 32 5.93 0.04 -0.39
C ILE A 32 6.98 1.02 -0.89
N GLU A 33 7.91 0.52 -1.69
CA GLU A 33 8.81 1.40 -2.43
C GLU A 33 8.03 2.01 -3.59
N THR A 34 8.16 3.32 -3.77
CA THR A 34 7.54 4.07 -4.85
C THR A 34 8.54 4.98 -5.52
N THR A 35 8.14 5.52 -6.66
CA THR A 35 8.93 6.52 -7.40
C THR A 35 9.27 7.77 -6.59
N GLU A 36 8.53 8.06 -5.51
CA GLU A 36 8.76 9.23 -4.64
C GLU A 36 9.38 8.84 -3.28
N GLY A 37 9.65 7.56 -3.03
CA GLY A 37 10.26 7.06 -1.79
C GLY A 37 9.52 5.87 -1.18
N ILE A 38 9.87 5.52 0.06
CA ILE A 38 9.30 4.38 0.78
C ILE A 38 8.11 4.85 1.61
N LEU A 39 6.96 4.21 1.41
CA LEU A 39 5.77 4.35 2.25
C LEU A 39 5.68 3.14 3.17
N GLU A 40 5.74 3.37 4.48
CA GLU A 40 5.59 2.30 5.48
C GLU A 40 4.26 2.42 6.21
N ILE A 41 3.52 1.32 6.28
CA ILE A 41 2.20 1.25 6.90
C ILE A 41 2.22 0.16 7.96
N ALA A 42 2.01 0.54 9.22
CA ALA A 42 1.80 -0.42 10.31
C ALA A 42 0.33 -0.86 10.33
N LEU A 43 0.10 -2.16 10.42
CA LEU A 43 -1.21 -2.80 10.32
C LEU A 43 -1.41 -3.76 11.49
N ASP A 44 -2.51 -3.60 12.19
CA ASP A 44 -3.06 -4.67 13.02
C ASP A 44 -3.87 -5.66 12.16
N GLY A 45 -4.31 -6.77 12.75
CA GLY A 45 -5.03 -7.83 12.03
C GLY A 45 -6.32 -7.36 11.35
N HIS A 46 -7.05 -6.42 11.96
CA HIS A 46 -8.28 -5.89 11.37
C HIS A 46 -7.97 -4.92 10.22
N ALA A 47 -6.95 -4.09 10.37
CA ALA A 47 -6.49 -3.21 9.28
C ALA A 47 -5.98 -4.02 8.07
N ALA A 48 -5.29 -5.14 8.31
CA ALA A 48 -4.82 -6.03 7.24
C ALA A 48 -5.99 -6.63 6.44
N ASP A 49 -7.03 -7.10 7.12
CA ASP A 49 -8.24 -7.65 6.48
C ASP A 49 -8.96 -6.61 5.60
N ALA A 50 -9.13 -5.39 6.13
CA ALA A 50 -9.74 -4.29 5.39
C ALA A 50 -8.97 -3.91 4.10
N ILE A 51 -7.64 -4.00 4.12
CA ILE A 51 -6.81 -3.77 2.92
C ILE A 51 -7.02 -4.88 1.90
N VAL A 52 -7.09 -6.15 2.32
CA VAL A 52 -7.38 -7.27 1.41
C VAL A 52 -8.72 -7.07 0.70
N ASP A 53 -9.75 -6.65 1.42
CA ASP A 53 -11.07 -6.34 0.86
C ASP A 53 -11.01 -5.18 -0.14
N ALA A 54 -10.30 -4.10 0.21
CA ALA A 54 -10.13 -2.95 -0.68
C ALA A 54 -9.41 -3.33 -1.98
N ILE A 55 -8.34 -4.14 -1.90
CA ILE A 55 -7.64 -4.65 -3.09
C ILE A 55 -8.54 -5.57 -3.91
N GLY A 56 -9.36 -6.42 -3.27
CA GLY A 56 -10.37 -7.24 -3.94
C GLY A 56 -11.35 -6.40 -4.76
N ALA A 57 -11.86 -5.31 -4.17
CA ALA A 57 -12.76 -4.38 -4.86
C ALA A 57 -12.08 -3.66 -6.03
N ILE A 58 -10.81 -3.25 -5.88
CA ILE A 58 -10.02 -2.64 -6.97
C ILE A 58 -9.83 -3.63 -8.11
N ARG A 59 -9.42 -4.88 -7.82
CA ARG A 59 -9.25 -5.93 -8.84
C ARG A 59 -10.52 -6.19 -9.62
N SER A 60 -11.66 -6.28 -8.93
CA SER A 60 -12.97 -6.45 -9.56
C SER A 60 -13.27 -5.30 -10.54
N LYS A 61 -13.02 -4.05 -10.14
CA LYS A 61 -13.22 -2.89 -11.03
C LYS A 61 -12.28 -2.85 -12.22
N LEU A 62 -11.03 -3.27 -12.05
CA LEU A 62 -10.05 -3.34 -13.15
C LEU A 62 -10.39 -4.46 -14.14
N ASP A 63 -10.95 -5.58 -13.68
CA ASP A 63 -11.39 -6.68 -14.54
C ASP A 63 -12.65 -6.32 -15.34
N GLN A 64 -13.54 -5.48 -14.78
CA GLN A 64 -14.71 -4.95 -15.49
C GLN A 64 -14.37 -3.98 -16.62
N ASP A 65 -13.16 -3.42 -16.65
CA ASP A 65 -12.67 -2.49 -17.70
C ASP A 65 -11.91 -3.21 -18.83
N ARG A 66 -11.83 -4.55 -18.80
CA ARG A 66 -11.16 -5.39 -19.79
C ARG A 66 -12.14 -6.10 -20.72
#